data_AF-A0A554K272-F1
#
_entry.id   AF-A0A554K272-F1
#
_cell.length_a   1.000
_cell.length_b   1.000
_cell.length_c   1.000
_cell.angle_alpha   90.00
_cell.angle_beta   90.00
_cell.angle_gamma   90.00
#
_symmetry.space_group_name_H-M   'P 1'
#
loop_
_entity.id
_entity.type
_entity.pdbx_description
1 polymer ?
#
loop_
_entity_poly.entity_id
_entity_poly.type
_entity_poly.pdbx_seq_one_letter_code
_entity_poly.pdbx_strand_id
1 'polypeptide(L)'
;MSDFRVLMLYPNLQSETMVPPSLALFSSILKREGFKVALFDTTDYDLETGFANSGRVKMKNLNARPFTPETEKKTTDAYDDLRKMVESFGPNLIMATATENMFP
;
A
#
# COMPACT_ATOMS: atom_id res chain seq x y z
N MET A 1 20.25 -15.99 14.75
CA MET A 1 19.86 -14.97 13.75
C MET A 1 19.02 -13.93 14.47
N SER A 2 19.32 -12.65 14.29
CA SER A 2 18.56 -11.55 14.92
C SER A 2 17.12 -11.53 14.42
N ASP A 3 16.14 -11.30 15.30
CA ASP A 3 14.71 -11.18 14.97
C ASP A 3 14.40 -9.85 14.26
N PHE A 4 15.06 -9.61 13.13
CA PHE A 4 15.01 -8.35 12.41
C PHE A 4 13.76 -8.30 11.52
N ARG A 5 12.93 -7.27 11.76
CA ARG A 5 11.60 -7.09 11.20
C ARG A 5 11.56 -5.90 10.24
N VAL A 6 11.06 -6.12 9.03
CA VAL A 6 10.94 -5.12 7.97
C VAL A 6 9.46 -4.88 7.67
N LEU A 7 9.00 -3.65 7.87
CA LEU A 7 7.68 -3.21 7.43
C LEU A 7 7.82 -2.52 6.08
N MET A 8 7.20 -3.06 5.05
CA MET A 8 7.11 -2.42 3.74
C MET A 8 5.86 -1.55 3.70
N LEU A 9 6.02 -0.27 3.42
CA LEU A 9 4.94 0.71 3.25
C LEU A 9 4.72 0.96 1.76
N TYR A 10 3.51 0.70 1.27
CA TYR A 10 3.07 0.94 -0.09
C TYR A 10 1.99 2.04 -0.09
N PRO A 11 2.39 3.33 -0.15
CA PRO A 11 1.46 4.45 -0.20
C PRO A 11 0.90 4.56 -1.63
N ASN A 12 -0.26 3.97 -1.90
CA ASN A 12 -0.87 3.90 -3.22
C ASN A 12 -2.19 4.70 -3.25
N LEU A 13 -2.51 5.25 -4.42
CA LEU A 13 -3.80 5.88 -4.63
C LEU A 13 -4.91 4.83 -4.70
N GLN A 14 -6.08 5.21 -4.21
CA GLN A 14 -7.23 4.34 -4.19
C GLN A 14 -7.55 3.83 -5.60
N SER A 15 -7.75 2.51 -5.72
CA SER A 15 -8.09 1.83 -6.98
C SER A 15 -7.00 1.78 -8.05
N GLU A 16 -5.74 2.12 -7.72
CA GLU A 16 -4.59 1.79 -8.58
C GLU A 16 -4.16 0.33 -8.36
N THR A 17 -4.09 -0.45 -9.44
CA THR A 17 -3.89 -1.91 -9.36
C THR A 17 -2.43 -2.35 -9.58
N MET A 18 -1.55 -1.42 -9.95
CA MET A 18 -0.17 -1.77 -10.30
C MET A 18 0.72 -1.84 -9.06
N VAL A 19 0.95 -3.05 -8.55
CA VAL A 19 1.93 -3.28 -7.49
C VAL A 19 3.36 -3.15 -8.05
N PRO A 20 4.23 -2.32 -7.47
CA PRO A 20 5.63 -2.19 -7.88
C PRO A 20 6.37 -3.54 -7.81
N PRO A 21 7.03 -4.00 -8.88
CA PRO A 21 7.81 -5.24 -8.87
C PRO A 21 8.92 -5.25 -7.81
N SER A 22 9.41 -4.08 -7.43
CA SER A 22 10.40 -3.91 -6.35
C SER A 22 9.90 -4.43 -5.00
N LEU A 23 8.60 -4.26 -4.67
CA LEU A 23 8.02 -4.80 -3.43
C LEU A 23 8.13 -6.32 -3.38
N ALA A 24 7.72 -6.99 -4.46
CA ALA A 24 7.78 -8.44 -4.56
C ALA A 24 9.24 -8.94 -4.50
N LEU A 25 10.14 -8.29 -5.23
CA LEU A 25 11.56 -8.63 -5.26
C LEU A 25 12.19 -8.52 -3.87
N PHE A 26 12.08 -7.37 -3.21
CA PHE A 26 12.67 -7.19 -1.88
C PHE A 26 12.02 -8.08 -0.83
N SER A 27 10.69 -8.28 -0.88
CA SER A 27 10.01 -9.22 0.03
C SER A 27 10.58 -10.63 -0.11
N SER A 28 10.81 -11.10 -1.33
CA SER A 28 11.36 -12.43 -1.60
C SER A 28 12.79 -12.60 -1.07
N ILE A 29 13.66 -11.60 -1.31
CA ILE A 29 15.05 -11.62 -0.85
C ILE A 29 15.09 -11.60 0.67
N LEU A 30 14.38 -10.67 1.31
CA LEU A 30 14.38 -10.51 2.77
C LEU A 30 13.86 -11.77 3.48
N LYS A 31 12.76 -12.36 3.00
CA LYS A 31 12.24 -13.61 3.55
C LYS A 31 13.23 -14.77 3.39
N ARG A 32 13.92 -14.85 2.25
CA ARG A 32 14.95 -15.89 1.99
C ARG A 32 16.14 -15.77 2.94
N GLU A 33 16.56 -14.56 3.29
CA GLU A 33 17.65 -14.32 4.25
C GLU A 33 17.20 -14.45 5.72
N GLY A 34 15.94 -14.84 5.98
CA GLY A 34 15.41 -15.10 7.31
C GLY A 34 14.83 -13.89 8.05
N PHE A 35 14.63 -12.76 7.35
CA PHE A 35 13.96 -11.59 7.92
C PHE A 35 12.44 -11.78 7.97
N LYS A 36 11.81 -11.21 9.00
CA LYS A 36 10.36 -11.11 9.09
C LYS A 36 9.88 -9.89 8.31
N VAL A 37 8.96 -10.08 7.37
CA VAL A 37 8.49 -9.01 6.48
C VAL A 37 6.97 -8.88 6.57
N ALA A 38 6.49 -7.64 6.70
CA ALA A 38 5.07 -7.30 6.61
C ALA A 38 4.84 -6.17 5.60
N LEU A 39 3.61 -6.02 5.12
CA LEU A 39 3.21 -5.00 4.13
C LEU A 39 2.03 -4.19 4.67
N PHE A 40 2.16 -2.86 4.63
CA PHE A 40 1.05 -1.93 4.80
C PHE A 40 0.73 -1.31 3.44
N ASP A 41 -0.46 -1.60 2.92
CA ASP A 41 -0.97 -1.17 1.62
C ASP A 41 -2.15 -0.21 1.83
N THR A 42 -2.11 0.92 1.13
CA THR A 42 -3.14 1.97 1.22
C THR A 42 -4.15 1.95 0.07
N THR A 43 -4.09 0.99 -0.87
CA THR A 43 -4.95 0.88 -2.06
C THR A 43 -6.45 0.92 -1.77
N ASP A 44 -6.86 0.40 -0.60
CA ASP A 44 -8.27 0.36 -0.18
C ASP A 44 -8.67 1.51 0.76
N TYR A 45 -7.75 2.41 1.12
CA TYR A 45 -8.03 3.57 1.96
C TYR A 45 -8.47 4.76 1.12
N ASP A 46 -9.38 5.57 1.67
CA ASP A 46 -9.69 6.90 1.14
C ASP A 46 -8.78 7.91 1.85
N LEU A 47 -7.56 8.05 1.33
CA LEU A 47 -6.64 9.07 1.81
C LEU A 47 -7.19 10.41 1.32
N GLU A 48 -7.70 11.27 2.21
CA GLU A 48 -8.24 12.63 1.93
C GLU A 48 -7.17 13.58 1.33
N THR A 49 -6.55 13.18 0.24
CA THR A 49 -5.38 13.77 -0.41
C THR A 49 -5.79 14.91 -1.36
N GLY A 50 -7.08 15.17 -1.52
CA GLY A 50 -7.63 16.10 -2.50
C GLY A 50 -7.64 15.56 -3.94
N PHE A 51 -7.10 14.36 -4.20
CA PHE A 51 -7.13 13.71 -5.51
C PHE A 51 -8.40 12.88 -5.68
N ALA A 52 -8.99 12.97 -6.88
CA ALA A 52 -10.15 12.16 -7.21
C ALA A 52 -9.74 10.68 -7.33
N ASN A 53 -10.54 9.78 -6.75
CA ASN A 53 -10.40 8.33 -6.92
C ASN A 53 -10.14 8.00 -8.40
N SER A 54 -8.98 7.44 -8.68
CA SER A 54 -8.50 7.29 -10.05
C SER A 54 -9.38 6.34 -10.87
N GLY A 55 -9.94 5.30 -10.25
CA GLY A 55 -10.93 4.42 -10.85
C GLY A 55 -12.19 5.16 -11.29
N ARG A 56 -12.74 6.01 -10.43
CA ARG A 56 -13.93 6.83 -10.74
C ARG A 56 -13.65 7.85 -11.84
N VAL A 57 -12.48 8.47 -11.85
CA VAL A 57 -12.06 9.40 -12.91
C VAL A 57 -11.89 8.67 -14.24
N LYS A 58 -11.22 7.51 -14.24
CA LYS A 58 -11.03 6.69 -15.44
C LYS A 58 -12.37 6.23 -16.03
N MET A 59 -13.35 5.86 -15.19
CA MET A 59 -14.70 5.56 -15.63
C MET A 59 -15.42 6.78 -16.21
N LYS A 60 -15.38 7.93 -15.52
CA LYS A 60 -16.01 9.19 -15.98
C LYS A 60 -15.44 9.64 -17.34
N ASN A 61 -14.14 9.46 -17.53
CA ASN A 61 -13.43 9.86 -18.75
C ASN A 61 -13.39 8.76 -19.82
N LEU A 62 -14.13 7.65 -19.64
CA LEU A 62 -14.20 6.53 -20.59
C LEU A 62 -12.86 5.79 -20.84
N ASN A 63 -11.89 5.96 -19.95
CA ASN A 63 -10.59 5.28 -20.00
C ASN A 63 -10.64 3.86 -19.42
N ALA A 64 -11.69 3.52 -18.68
CA ALA A 64 -11.92 2.19 -18.13
C ALA A 64 -13.39 1.80 -18.28
N ARG A 65 -13.64 0.49 -18.47
CA ARG A 65 -15.02 -0.03 -18.45
C ARG A 65 -15.64 0.20 -17.07
N PRO A 66 -16.96 0.42 -16.99
CA PRO A 66 -17.65 0.46 -15.72
C PRO A 66 -17.43 -0.86 -14.97
N PHE A 67 -17.00 -0.76 -13.71
CA PHE A 67 -16.90 -1.90 -12.82
C PHE A 67 -17.46 -1.51 -11.45
N THR A 68 -18.03 -2.48 -10.76
CA THR A 68 -18.39 -2.35 -9.34
C THR A 68 -17.18 -2.74 -8.50
N PRO A 69 -16.74 -1.91 -7.54
CA PRO A 69 -15.69 -2.30 -6.61
C PRO A 69 -16.07 -3.61 -5.90
N GLU A 70 -15.25 -4.65 -6.06
CA GLU A 70 -15.45 -5.94 -5.38
C GLU A 70 -15.04 -5.89 -3.90
N THR A 71 -14.17 -4.96 -3.52
CA THR A 71 -13.69 -4.79 -2.14
C THR A 71 -14.40 -3.65 -1.43
N GLU A 72 -14.89 -3.92 -0.22
CA GLU A 72 -15.36 -2.86 0.66
C GLU A 72 -14.20 -1.95 1.02
N LYS A 73 -14.40 -0.65 0.83
CA LYS A 73 -13.41 0.37 1.20
C LYS A 73 -13.15 0.30 2.70
N LYS A 74 -11.90 0.53 3.10
CA LYS A 74 -11.62 0.77 4.51
C LYS A 74 -12.16 2.15 4.90
N THR A 75 -13.04 2.15 5.89
CA THR A 75 -13.61 3.35 6.51
C THR A 75 -12.77 3.85 7.69
N THR A 76 -11.74 3.10 8.07
CA THR A 76 -10.79 3.46 9.12
C THR A 76 -9.74 4.43 8.61
N ASP A 77 -9.20 5.26 9.51
CA ASP A 77 -8.09 6.15 9.21
C ASP A 77 -6.80 5.37 8.94
N ALA A 78 -6.15 5.68 7.82
CA ALA A 78 -4.93 4.98 7.39
C ALA A 78 -3.74 5.25 8.31
N TYR A 79 -3.64 6.44 8.90
CA TYR A 79 -2.54 6.80 9.78
C TYR A 79 -2.65 6.06 11.12
N ASP A 80 -3.86 5.96 11.67
CA ASP A 80 -4.11 5.19 12.89
C ASP A 80 -3.88 3.69 12.69
N ASP A 81 -4.29 3.13 11.54
CA ASP A 81 -4.02 1.73 11.24
C ASP A 81 -2.54 1.46 10.98
N LEU A 82 -1.83 2.38 10.34
CA LEU A 82 -0.37 2.30 10.19
C LEU A 82 0.30 2.33 11.57
N ARG A 83 -0.13 3.23 12.47
CA ARG A 83 0.40 3.31 13.84
C ARG A 83 0.21 2.00 14.58
N LYS A 84 -1.01 1.44 14.58
CA LYS A 84 -1.30 0.13 15.19
C LYS A 84 -0.43 -0.98 14.59
N MET A 85 -0.20 -0.96 13.27
CA MET A 85 0.65 -1.95 12.63
C MET A 85 2.11 -1.80 13.06
N VAL A 86 2.64 -0.58 13.15
CA VAL A 86 4.00 -0.32 13.65
C VAL A 86 4.15 -0.79 15.10
N GLU A 87 3.19 -0.48 15.96
CA GLU A 87 3.20 -0.86 17.38
C GLU A 87 3.11 -2.39 17.57
N SER A 88 2.23 -3.06 16.83
CA SER A 88 2.02 -4.51 16.95
C SER A 88 3.13 -5.33 16.29
N PHE A 89 3.64 -4.89 15.13
CA PHE A 89 4.68 -5.59 14.39
C PHE A 89 6.09 -5.29 14.94
N GLY A 90 6.31 -4.10 15.51
CA GLY A 90 7.58 -3.66 16.06
C GLY A 90 8.75 -3.75 15.06
N PRO A 91 8.67 -3.12 13.87
CA PRO A 91 9.70 -3.21 12.85
C PRO A 91 11.01 -2.55 13.28
N ASN A 92 12.13 -3.10 12.83
CA ASN A 92 13.45 -2.49 12.93
C ASN A 92 13.74 -1.56 11.74
N LEU A 93 13.09 -1.80 10.60
CA LEU A 93 13.19 -1.01 9.39
C LEU A 93 11.81 -0.82 8.77
N ILE A 94 11.50 0.41 8.37
CA ILE A 94 10.35 0.72 7.51
C ILE A 94 10.88 1.07 6.12
N MET A 95 10.48 0.31 5.11
CA MET A 95 10.83 0.56 3.70
C MET A 95 9.60 1.11 2.99
N ALA A 96 9.64 2.35 2.53
CA ALA A 96 8.57 2.91 1.72
C ALA A 96 8.90 2.79 0.23
N THR A 97 7.92 2.41 -0.58
CA THR A 97 8.01 2.67 -2.02
C THR A 97 7.58 4.10 -2.31
N ALA A 98 8.22 4.71 -3.31
CA ALA A 98 7.81 5.97 -3.91
C ALA A 98 7.82 5.75 -5.42
N THR A 99 6.67 5.42 -6.00
CA THR A 99 6.48 5.39 -7.46
C THR A 99 5.77 6.66 -7.91
N GLU A 100 5.79 6.94 -9.22
CA GLU A 100 5.31 8.21 -9.79
C GLU A 100 3.85 8.54 -9.42
N ASN A 101 3.00 7.53 -9.16
CA ASN A 101 1.60 7.74 -8.76
C ASN A 101 1.43 8.07 -7.26
N MET A 102 2.52 8.11 -6.47
CA MET A 102 2.47 8.29 -5.01
C MET A 102 2.68 9.74 -4.56
N PHE A 103 3.22 10.58 -5.44
CA PHE A 103 3.51 11.99 -5.17
C PHE A 103 2.96 12.86 -6.31
N PRO A 104 2.11 13.86 -6.01
CA PRO A 104 1.73 14.87 -6.98
C PRO A 104 2.85 15.87 -7.30
#